data_AF-A0A817F233-F1
#
_entry.id   AF-A0A817F233-F1
#
_cell.length_a   1.000
_cell.length_b   1.000
_cell.length_c   1.000
_cell.angle_alpha   90.00
_cell.angle_beta   90.00
_cell.angle_gamma   90.00
#
_symmetry.space_group_name_H-M   'P 1'
#
loop_
_entity.id
_entity.type
_entity.pdbx_description
1 polymer ?
#
loop_
_entity_poly.entity_id
_entity_poly.type
_entity_poly.pdbx_seq_one_letter_code
_entity_poly.pdbx_strand_id
1 'polypeptide(L)'
;MKSDDLVVGDIIEVNDGDRIPGFLATVMICLTLTAKRLAKKNCLVKNLEAVQTLGSTSIICADKIGTLTQNRMTIAHMWFDNRIVEADTGEYQQNATFDKNAPGWLALARCAILCNRADFKQDPENLAQPVLQRQCYGNESEAALLKCVELSTSNVIKFREINRKVCEIPFNSTNKYQVSIHEVHTENKSEVDSHPYLLVMKGAPEQILERCSSIFIDGTDVEINDCKFILLGDKY
;
A
#
# COMPACT_ATOMS: atom_id res chain seq x y z
N MET A 1 36.94 15.05 20.10
CA MET A 1 37.93 15.19 21.18
C MET A 1 37.27 15.91 22.35
N LYS A 2 36.69 15.13 23.27
CA LYS A 2 36.49 15.42 24.69
C LYS A 2 36.07 14.09 25.31
N SER A 3 37.03 13.51 26.02
CA SER A 3 36.97 12.25 26.75
C SER A 3 36.15 12.47 28.02
N ASP A 4 34.96 11.89 28.06
CA ASP A 4 34.25 11.67 29.32
C ASP A 4 34.71 10.30 29.83
N ASP A 5 35.93 10.28 30.39
CA ASP A 5 36.43 9.17 31.20
C ASP A 5 35.62 9.13 32.49
N LEU A 6 34.62 8.24 32.53
CA LEU A 6 33.92 7.93 33.77
C LEU A 6 34.83 7.03 34.60
N VAL A 7 35.60 7.65 35.49
CA VAL A 7 36.40 6.98 36.50
C VAL A 7 35.46 6.16 37.39
N VAL A 8 35.45 4.85 37.17
CA VAL A 8 34.88 3.87 38.10
C VAL A 8 35.92 3.68 39.21
N GLY A 9 36.01 4.66 40.09
CA GLY A 9 36.95 4.70 41.21
C GLY A 9 36.23 5.04 42.49
N ASP A 10 36.46 4.21 43.51
CA ASP A 10 36.24 4.45 44.93
C ASP A 10 34.81 4.40 45.48
N ILE A 11 34.31 3.18 45.73
CA ILE A 11 33.54 2.88 46.95
C ILE A 11 33.83 1.43 47.38
N ILE A 12 34.86 1.20 48.20
CA ILE A 12 34.98 -0.04 49.00
C ILE A 12 35.39 0.35 50.42
N GLU A 13 34.42 0.79 51.23
CA GLU A 13 34.42 0.48 52.66
C GLU A 13 33.40 -0.64 52.84
N VAL A 14 33.90 -1.87 53.07
CA VAL A 14 33.06 -3.03 53.40
C VAL A 14 32.85 -3.00 54.90
N ASN A 15 31.70 -2.48 55.34
CA ASN A 15 31.20 -2.70 56.68
C ASN A 15 29.84 -3.41 56.62
N ASP A 16 29.82 -4.59 57.23
CA ASP A 16 28.70 -5.41 57.68
C ASP A 16 27.61 -5.82 56.69
N GLY A 17 27.74 -7.06 56.19
CA GLY A 17 26.65 -7.90 55.70
C GLY A 17 26.51 -7.97 54.17
N ASP A 18 27.20 -8.93 53.53
CA ASP A 18 26.95 -9.53 52.19
C ASP A 18 26.56 -8.62 51.00
N ARG A 19 26.70 -7.29 51.10
CA ARG A 19 26.30 -6.34 50.05
C ARG A 19 27.51 -5.61 49.49
N ILE A 20 27.78 -5.83 48.20
CA ILE A 20 28.81 -5.14 47.43
C ILE A 20 28.36 -3.67 47.22
N PRO A 21 29.05 -2.67 47.81
CA PRO A 21 28.73 -1.25 47.61
C PRO A 21 28.85 -0.89 46.12
N GLY A 22 27.91 -0.10 45.59
CA GLY A 22 28.00 0.42 44.21
C GLY A 22 27.53 -0.52 43.09
N PHE A 23 27.28 -1.82 43.34
CA PHE A 23 26.79 -2.75 42.30
C PHE A 23 25.52 -2.26 41.61
N LEU A 24 24.54 -1.78 42.38
CA LEU A 24 23.28 -1.26 41.84
C LEU A 24 23.51 -0.02 40.95
N ALA A 25 24.46 0.84 41.31
CA ALA A 25 24.80 2.03 40.52
C ALA A 25 25.43 1.63 39.17
N THR A 26 26.34 0.65 39.18
CA THR A 26 26.95 0.13 37.94
C THR A 26 25.90 -0.48 37.02
N VAL A 27 24.98 -1.31 37.55
CA VAL A 27 23.88 -1.91 36.77
C VAL A 27 23.00 -0.82 36.14
N MET A 28 22.63 0.21 36.91
CA MET A 28 21.81 1.32 36.41
C MET A 28 22.52 2.13 35.32
N ILE A 29 23.84 2.37 35.45
CA ILE A 29 24.64 3.04 34.42
C ILE A 29 24.68 2.20 33.14
N CYS A 30 24.91 0.89 33.25
CA CYS A 30 24.91 -0.03 32.10
C CYS A 30 23.55 -0.05 31.37
N LEU A 31 22.45 -0.15 32.11
CA LEU A 31 21.09 -0.08 31.54
C LEU A 31 20.82 1.27 30.86
N THR A 32 21.22 2.38 31.50
CA THR A 32 21.03 3.73 30.96
C THR A 32 21.83 3.96 29.68
N LEU A 33 23.08 3.50 29.63
CA LEU A 33 23.90 3.57 28.42
C LEU A 33 23.29 2.76 27.27
N THR A 34 22.70 1.60 27.59
CA THR A 34 22.05 0.73 26.61
C THR A 34 20.75 1.35 26.10
N ALA A 35 19.92 1.91 26.98
CA ALA A 35 18.73 2.67 26.62
C ALA A 35 19.08 3.88 25.73
N LYS A 36 20.17 4.59 26.01
CA LYS A 36 20.66 5.69 25.17
C LYS A 36 21.07 5.22 23.77
N ARG A 37 21.66 4.02 23.65
CA ARG A 37 22.00 3.42 22.34
C ARG A 37 20.74 3.01 21.57
N LEU A 38 19.72 2.49 22.24
CA LEU A 38 18.42 2.15 21.63
C LEU A 38 17.67 3.40 21.16
N ALA A 39 17.69 4.47 21.96
CA ALA A 39 17.08 5.74 21.59
C ALA A 39 17.70 6.35 20.33
N LYS A 40 19.02 6.21 20.13
CA LYS A 40 19.69 6.61 18.87
C LYS A 40 19.21 5.85 17.63
N LYS A 41 18.56 4.71 17.80
CA LYS A 41 17.93 3.90 16.73
C LYS A 41 16.41 4.04 16.71
N ASN A 42 15.88 5.16 17.22
CA ASN A 42 14.43 5.44 17.32
C ASN A 42 13.64 4.44 18.18
N CYS A 43 14.29 3.70 19.09
CA CYS A 43 13.63 2.85 20.07
C CYS A 43 13.62 3.55 21.44
N LEU A 44 12.49 4.18 21.78
CA LEU A 44 12.33 4.88 23.05
C LEU A 44 12.00 3.88 24.18
N VAL A 45 12.88 3.82 25.18
CA VAL A 45 12.69 3.00 26.38
C VAL A 45 12.13 3.88 27.49
N LYS A 46 10.90 3.61 27.95
CA LYS A 46 10.27 4.32 29.08
C LYS A 46 10.71 3.77 30.45
N ASN A 47 10.91 2.45 30.53
CA ASN A 47 11.31 1.74 31.74
C ASN A 47 12.67 1.05 31.50
N LEU A 48 13.70 1.35 32.30
CA LEU A 48 15.05 0.80 32.10
C LEU A 48 15.11 -0.73 32.22
N GLU A 49 14.26 -1.33 33.04
CA GLU A 49 14.15 -2.79 33.19
C GLU A 49 13.74 -3.47 31.88
N ALA A 50 12.97 -2.79 31.02
CA ALA A 50 12.52 -3.35 29.74
C ALA A 50 13.67 -3.67 28.78
N VAL A 51 14.83 -3.02 28.94
CA VAL A 51 16.04 -3.31 28.15
C VAL A 51 16.52 -4.74 28.39
N GLN A 52 16.50 -5.19 29.65
CA GLN A 52 16.89 -6.54 30.02
C GLN A 52 15.81 -7.55 29.60
N THR A 53 14.54 -7.20 29.80
CA THR A 53 13.42 -8.04 29.40
C THR A 53 13.49 -8.37 27.91
N LEU A 54 13.74 -7.38 27.05
CA LEU A 54 13.85 -7.60 25.60
C LEU A 54 14.96 -8.59 25.22
N GLY A 55 16.09 -8.58 25.94
CA GLY A 55 17.20 -9.50 25.71
C GLY A 55 16.97 -10.92 26.22
N SER A 56 16.00 -11.10 27.12
CA SER A 56 15.61 -12.41 27.71
C SER A 56 14.28 -12.94 27.18
N THR A 57 13.63 -12.22 26.27
CA THR A 57 12.37 -12.61 25.64
C THR A 57 12.56 -13.89 24.81
N SER A 58 11.75 -14.91 25.09
CA SER A 58 11.69 -16.16 24.32
C SER A 58 10.51 -16.21 23.33
N ILE A 59 9.46 -15.42 23.57
CA ILE A 59 8.24 -15.40 22.76
C ILE A 59 7.85 -13.95 22.48
N ILE A 60 7.60 -13.63 21.21
CA ILE A 60 7.11 -12.32 20.78
C ILE A 60 5.64 -12.47 20.36
N CYS A 61 4.74 -11.82 21.09
CA CYS A 61 3.35 -11.64 20.69
C CYS A 61 3.23 -10.28 19.99
N ALA A 62 2.96 -10.30 18.68
CA ALA A 62 2.77 -9.09 17.89
C ALA A 62 1.32 -8.97 17.43
N ASP A 63 0.77 -7.76 17.49
CA ASP A 63 -0.48 -7.46 16.80
C ASP A 63 -0.25 -7.42 15.29
N LYS A 64 -1.27 -7.71 14.48
CA LYS A 64 -1.17 -7.66 13.02
C LYS A 64 -1.28 -6.22 12.54
N ILE A 65 -2.35 -5.53 12.90
CA ILE A 65 -2.74 -4.27 12.27
C ILE A 65 -1.97 -3.12 12.92
N GLY A 66 -1.22 -2.37 12.11
CA GLY A 66 -0.43 -1.23 12.59
C GLY A 66 0.89 -1.61 13.31
N THR A 67 1.19 -2.90 13.42
CA THR A 67 2.49 -3.41 13.92
C THR A 67 3.20 -4.23 12.85
N LEU A 68 2.59 -5.31 12.36
CA LEU A 68 3.15 -6.09 11.24
C LEU A 68 2.76 -5.51 9.87
N THR A 69 1.57 -4.89 9.79
CA THR A 69 1.09 -4.21 8.58
C THR A 69 1.08 -2.69 8.77
N GLN A 70 1.16 -1.96 7.66
CA GLN A 70 1.14 -0.49 7.63
C GLN A 70 -0.24 0.12 7.95
N ASN A 71 -1.22 -0.69 8.37
CA ASN A 71 -2.62 -0.28 8.55
C ASN A 71 -3.16 0.55 7.37
N ARG A 72 -2.83 0.11 6.16
CA ARG A 72 -3.19 0.76 4.91
C ARG A 72 -3.47 -0.30 3.86
N MET A 73 -4.61 -0.17 3.19
CA MET A 73 -4.92 -0.97 2.01
C MET A 73 -4.02 -0.54 0.84
N THR A 74 -3.32 -1.51 0.25
CA THR A 74 -2.42 -1.32 -0.90
C THR A 74 -2.69 -2.44 -1.90
N ILE A 75 -2.65 -2.13 -3.19
CA ILE A 75 -2.76 -3.14 -4.25
C ILE A 75 -1.51 -4.03 -4.21
N ALA A 76 -1.71 -5.35 -4.11
CA ALA A 76 -0.62 -6.32 -4.03
C ALA A 76 -0.42 -7.07 -5.35
N HIS A 77 -1.51 -7.48 -6.01
CA HIS A 77 -1.46 -8.24 -7.24
C HIS A 77 -2.49 -7.70 -8.24
N MET A 78 -2.15 -7.79 -9.51
CA MET A 78 -3.00 -7.40 -10.63
C MET A 78 -2.99 -8.55 -11.63
N TRP A 79 -4.11 -8.75 -12.32
CA TRP A 79 -4.22 -9.76 -13.36
C TRP A 79 -4.68 -9.12 -14.67
N PHE A 80 -3.82 -9.21 -15.68
CA PHE A 80 -4.07 -8.74 -17.03
C PHE A 80 -3.17 -9.51 -18.01
N ASP A 81 -3.51 -9.53 -19.30
CA ASP A 81 -2.75 -10.25 -20.34
C ASP A 81 -2.43 -11.72 -19.97
N ASN A 82 -3.38 -12.36 -19.27
CA ASN A 82 -3.25 -13.73 -18.74
C ASN A 82 -2.03 -13.95 -17.83
N ARG A 83 -1.61 -12.92 -17.10
CA ARG A 83 -0.47 -12.96 -16.17
C ARG A 83 -0.83 -12.31 -14.85
N ILE A 84 -0.29 -12.87 -13.78
CA ILE A 84 -0.32 -12.23 -12.45
C ILE A 84 0.91 -11.34 -12.35
N VAL A 85 0.66 -10.09 -12.03
CA VAL A 85 1.67 -9.05 -11.88
C VAL A 85 1.67 -8.59 -10.43
N GLU A 86 2.82 -8.73 -9.78
CA GLU A 86 3.03 -8.25 -8.42
C GLU A 86 3.29 -6.74 -8.41
N ALA A 87 2.53 -6.03 -7.60
CA ALA A 87 2.75 -4.63 -7.32
C ALA A 87 3.69 -4.47 -6.12
N ASP A 88 4.54 -3.45 -6.14
CA ASP A 88 5.37 -3.12 -4.98
C ASP A 88 4.45 -2.63 -3.84
N THR A 89 4.46 -3.31 -2.69
CA THR A 89 3.68 -2.94 -1.50
C THR A 89 4.52 -2.22 -0.44
N GLY A 90 5.79 -1.93 -0.73
CA GLY A 90 6.67 -1.20 0.17
C GLY A 90 6.22 0.25 0.40
N GLU A 91 6.70 0.91 1.46
CA GLU A 91 6.29 2.28 1.77
C GLU A 91 6.73 3.32 0.73
N TYR A 92 7.81 3.02 0.02
CA TYR A 92 8.45 3.93 -0.92
C TYR A 92 8.30 3.50 -2.39
N GLN A 93 7.71 2.33 -2.64
CA GLN A 93 7.44 1.76 -3.96
C GLN A 93 8.52 2.02 -5.03
N GLN A 94 9.77 1.69 -4.71
CA GLN A 94 10.92 1.97 -5.57
C GLN A 94 11.15 0.87 -6.62
N ASN A 95 10.47 -0.27 -6.52
CA ASN A 95 10.80 -1.49 -7.26
C ASN A 95 9.63 -2.02 -8.11
N ALA A 96 8.71 -1.17 -8.57
CA ALA A 96 7.64 -1.64 -9.45
C ALA A 96 8.23 -2.23 -10.75
N THR A 97 8.07 -3.54 -10.96
CA THR A 97 8.76 -4.34 -11.99
C THR A 97 7.97 -4.55 -13.28
N PHE A 98 6.76 -4.00 -13.39
CA PHE A 98 5.87 -4.27 -14.52
C PHE A 98 5.80 -3.13 -15.54
N ASP A 99 5.52 -3.50 -16.79
CA ASP A 99 5.44 -2.55 -17.89
C ASP A 99 4.18 -1.68 -17.78
N LYS A 100 4.39 -0.40 -17.46
CA LYS A 100 3.33 0.61 -17.33
C LYS A 100 2.73 1.03 -18.68
N ASN A 101 3.33 0.62 -19.79
CA ASN A 101 2.85 0.93 -21.15
C ASN A 101 2.14 -0.26 -21.81
N ALA A 102 2.06 -1.42 -21.13
CA ALA A 102 1.35 -2.56 -21.64
C ALA A 102 -0.13 -2.20 -21.91
N PRO A 103 -0.69 -2.60 -23.07
CA PRO A 103 -2.06 -2.24 -23.43
C PRO A 103 -3.08 -2.78 -22.41
N GLY A 104 -2.87 -4.00 -21.89
CA GLY A 104 -3.70 -4.58 -20.84
C GLY A 104 -3.71 -3.75 -19.56
N TRP A 105 -2.54 -3.24 -19.15
CA TRP A 105 -2.44 -2.34 -18.00
C TRP A 105 -3.15 -1.01 -18.25
N LEU A 106 -2.98 -0.38 -19.42
CA LEU A 106 -3.62 0.90 -19.73
C LEU A 106 -5.16 0.80 -19.69
N ALA A 107 -5.72 -0.31 -20.21
CA ALA A 107 -7.16 -0.57 -20.15
C ALA A 107 -7.64 -0.78 -18.70
N LEU A 108 -6.90 -1.57 -17.90
CA LEU A 108 -7.22 -1.82 -16.50
C LEU A 108 -7.11 -0.54 -15.65
N ALA A 109 -6.03 0.22 -15.83
CA ALA A 109 -5.78 1.50 -15.16
C ALA A 109 -6.88 2.52 -15.50
N ARG A 110 -7.32 2.57 -16.77
CA ARG A 110 -8.44 3.42 -17.19
C ARG A 110 -9.72 3.08 -16.42
N CYS A 111 -10.03 1.80 -16.26
CA CYS A 111 -11.18 1.36 -15.45
C CYS A 111 -11.03 1.76 -13.98
N ALA A 112 -9.84 1.56 -13.39
CA ALA A 112 -9.54 1.90 -12.00
C ALA A 112 -9.53 3.41 -11.71
N ILE A 113 -9.19 4.24 -12.71
CA ILE A 113 -9.25 5.70 -12.63
C ILE A 113 -10.70 6.19 -12.67
N LEU A 114 -11.46 5.75 -13.67
CA LEU A 114 -12.78 6.29 -14.00
C LEU A 114 -13.88 5.76 -13.07
N CYS A 115 -13.86 4.46 -12.78
CA CYS A 115 -14.84 3.81 -11.91
C CYS A 115 -14.45 3.95 -10.43
N ASN A 116 -14.08 5.16 -9.99
CA ASN A 116 -13.58 5.39 -8.64
C ASN A 116 -14.04 6.75 -8.11
N ARG A 117 -14.50 6.78 -6.85
CA ARG A 117 -14.98 7.98 -6.16
C ARG A 117 -13.98 8.57 -5.17
N ALA A 118 -12.85 7.90 -4.94
CA ALA A 118 -11.79 8.44 -4.11
C ALA A 118 -11.09 9.60 -4.81
N ASP A 119 -10.75 10.63 -4.03
CA ASP A 119 -10.01 11.81 -4.46
C ASP A 119 -8.94 12.17 -3.42
N PHE A 120 -7.82 12.73 -3.88
CA PHE A 120 -6.79 13.25 -2.98
C PHE A 120 -7.26 14.54 -2.31
N LYS A 121 -6.92 14.74 -1.03
CA LYS A 121 -7.09 16.05 -0.41
C LYS A 121 -6.16 17.06 -1.09
N GLN A 122 -6.69 18.20 -1.51
CA GLN A 122 -5.96 19.23 -2.27
C GLN A 122 -5.12 20.20 -1.40
N ASP A 123 -4.81 19.80 -0.17
CA ASP A 123 -4.00 20.62 0.73
C ASP A 123 -2.54 20.64 0.25
N PRO A 124 -1.86 21.81 0.20
CA PRO A 124 -0.47 21.91 -0.26
C PRO A 124 0.49 20.99 0.51
N GLU A 125 0.30 20.87 1.82
CA GLU A 125 1.08 19.98 2.67
C GLU A 125 0.88 18.50 2.30
N ASN A 126 -0.35 18.11 1.93
CA ASN A 126 -0.68 16.76 1.52
C ASN A 126 -0.08 16.42 0.15
N LEU A 127 -0.13 17.35 -0.80
CA LEU A 127 0.42 17.16 -2.14
C LEU A 127 1.96 17.05 -2.14
N ALA A 128 2.62 17.69 -1.17
CA ALA A 128 4.07 17.57 -0.96
C ALA A 128 4.51 16.20 -0.43
N GLN A 129 3.60 15.41 0.13
CA GLN A 129 3.90 14.05 0.62
C GLN A 129 3.99 13.04 -0.53
N PRO A 130 4.72 11.93 -0.33
CA PRO A 130 4.71 10.79 -1.25
C PRO A 130 3.29 10.29 -1.50
N VAL A 131 2.98 9.87 -2.74
CA VAL A 131 1.62 9.48 -3.18
C VAL A 131 0.94 8.50 -2.22
N LEU A 132 1.69 7.50 -1.72
CA LEU A 132 1.17 6.52 -0.78
C LEU A 132 0.74 7.11 0.58
N GLN A 133 1.41 8.16 1.04
CA GLN A 133 1.14 8.82 2.32
C GLN A 133 0.03 9.88 2.21
N ARG A 134 -0.29 10.33 0.99
CA ARG A 134 -1.34 11.31 0.76
C ARG A 134 -2.67 10.84 1.33
N GLN A 135 -3.35 11.75 2.01
CA GLN A 135 -4.71 11.58 2.48
C GLN A 135 -5.68 11.65 1.30
N CYS A 136 -6.67 10.76 1.32
CA CYS A 136 -7.71 10.64 0.30
C CYS A 136 -9.09 10.67 0.96
N TYR A 137 -10.09 11.17 0.25
CA TYR A 137 -11.50 10.95 0.55
C TYR A 137 -11.95 9.63 -0.10
N GLY A 138 -12.97 8.98 0.48
CA GLY A 138 -13.53 7.71 -0.01
C GLY A 138 -13.10 6.49 0.79
N ASN A 139 -13.53 5.32 0.33
CA ASN A 139 -13.27 4.05 1.01
C ASN A 139 -11.81 3.60 0.82
N GLU A 140 -11.28 2.80 1.75
CA GLU A 140 -9.88 2.37 1.72
C GLU A 140 -9.50 1.62 0.44
N SER A 141 -10.37 0.76 -0.09
CA SER A 141 -10.13 0.04 -1.35
C SER A 141 -10.07 0.99 -2.55
N GLU A 142 -10.92 2.02 -2.58
CA GLU A 142 -10.94 3.02 -3.63
C GLU A 142 -9.71 3.93 -3.58
N ALA A 143 -9.30 4.31 -2.36
CA ALA A 143 -8.08 5.06 -2.12
C ALA A 143 -6.82 4.26 -2.51
N ALA A 144 -6.80 2.95 -2.26
CA ALA A 144 -5.71 2.07 -2.67
C ALA A 144 -5.56 2.02 -4.21
N LEU A 145 -6.69 1.86 -4.92
CA LEU A 145 -6.72 1.91 -6.38
C LEU A 145 -6.24 3.26 -6.91
N LEU A 146 -6.74 4.37 -6.34
CA LEU A 146 -6.35 5.73 -6.72
C LEU A 146 -4.84 5.94 -6.58
N LYS A 147 -4.26 5.53 -5.44
CA LYS A 147 -2.82 5.64 -5.20
C LYS A 147 -2.02 4.81 -6.20
N CYS A 148 -2.45 3.58 -6.48
CA CYS A 148 -1.79 2.69 -7.44
C CYS A 148 -1.69 3.30 -8.84
N VAL A 149 -2.80 3.84 -9.37
CA VAL A 149 -2.82 4.45 -10.71
C VAL A 149 -2.14 5.82 -10.75
N GLU A 150 -2.16 6.58 -9.66
CA GLU A 150 -1.43 7.85 -9.58
C GLU A 150 0.08 7.63 -9.66
N LEU A 151 0.61 6.51 -9.14
CA LEU A 151 2.04 6.16 -9.24
C LEU A 151 2.47 5.72 -10.65
N SER A 152 1.54 5.22 -11.45
CA SER A 152 1.82 4.81 -12.83
C SER A 152 1.67 5.97 -13.81
N THR A 153 0.60 6.76 -13.67
CA THR A 153 0.12 7.69 -14.70
C THR A 153 0.32 9.16 -14.29
N SER A 154 0.55 9.44 -13.00
CA SER A 154 0.86 10.76 -12.42
C SER A 154 -0.11 11.90 -12.79
N ASN A 155 -1.37 11.59 -13.15
CA ASN A 155 -2.31 12.60 -13.61
C ASN A 155 -3.79 12.17 -13.57
N VAL A 156 -4.22 11.55 -12.47
CA VAL A 156 -5.59 11.00 -12.38
C VAL A 156 -6.67 12.09 -12.54
N ILE A 157 -6.44 13.27 -11.97
CA ILE A 157 -7.40 14.39 -12.01
C ILE A 157 -7.65 14.83 -13.46
N LYS A 158 -6.60 15.14 -14.23
CA LYS A 158 -6.77 15.55 -15.63
C LYS A 158 -7.39 14.43 -16.48
N PHE A 159 -7.04 13.18 -16.20
CA PHE A 159 -7.64 12.05 -16.90
C PHE A 159 -9.16 11.96 -16.69
N ARG A 160 -9.63 12.24 -15.47
CA ARG A 160 -11.07 12.31 -15.14
C ARG A 160 -11.76 13.54 -15.75
N GLU A 161 -11.06 14.67 -15.87
CA GLU A 161 -11.59 15.87 -16.52
C GLU A 161 -11.81 15.66 -18.03
N ILE A 162 -10.86 14.98 -18.70
CA ILE A 162 -10.97 14.65 -20.13
C ILE A 162 -12.09 13.63 -20.40
N ASN A 163 -12.26 12.66 -19.49
CA ASN A 163 -13.29 11.62 -19.59
C ASN A 163 -14.48 11.95 -18.67
N ARG A 164 -15.27 12.95 -19.05
CA ARG A 164 -16.36 13.47 -18.22
C ARG A 164 -17.38 12.38 -17.89
N LYS A 165 -17.67 12.21 -16.60
CA LYS A 165 -18.68 11.27 -16.10
C LYS A 165 -20.09 11.77 -16.40
N VAL A 166 -20.88 10.97 -17.11
CA VAL A 166 -22.27 11.25 -17.49
C VAL A 166 -23.24 10.65 -16.47
N CYS A 167 -22.99 9.41 -16.09
CA CYS A 167 -23.85 8.64 -15.19
C CYS A 167 -22.99 7.74 -14.31
N GLU A 168 -23.46 7.46 -13.10
CA GLU A 168 -22.89 6.44 -12.25
C GLU A 168 -23.96 5.68 -11.47
N ILE A 169 -23.70 4.39 -11.27
CA ILE A 169 -24.43 3.52 -10.36
C ILE A 169 -23.47 3.25 -9.19
N PRO A 170 -23.76 3.74 -7.97
CA PRO A 170 -22.95 3.45 -6.78
C PRO A 170 -22.83 1.95 -6.55
N PHE A 171 -21.76 1.55 -5.85
CA PHE A 171 -21.69 0.21 -5.29
C PHE A 171 -22.90 -0.06 -4.38
N ASN A 172 -23.58 -1.17 -4.62
CA ASN A 172 -24.67 -1.68 -3.78
C ASN A 172 -24.34 -3.11 -3.37
N SER A 173 -24.51 -3.46 -2.09
CA SER A 173 -24.24 -4.81 -1.56
C SER A 173 -25.10 -5.90 -2.20
N THR A 174 -26.28 -5.54 -2.73
CA THR A 174 -27.17 -6.47 -3.43
C THR A 174 -26.62 -6.81 -4.82
N ASN A 175 -26.17 -5.78 -5.56
CA ASN A 175 -25.67 -5.93 -6.93
C ASN A 175 -24.18 -6.30 -6.98
N LYS A 176 -23.42 -5.97 -5.92
CA LYS A 176 -21.97 -6.19 -5.75
C LYS A 176 -21.08 -5.62 -6.87
N TYR A 177 -21.57 -4.61 -7.59
CA TYR A 177 -20.80 -3.88 -8.59
C TYR A 177 -21.07 -2.37 -8.52
N GLN A 178 -20.17 -1.60 -9.11
CA GLN A 178 -20.24 -0.17 -9.36
C GLN A 178 -20.01 0.06 -10.86
N VAL A 179 -20.77 0.97 -11.46
CA VAL A 179 -20.68 1.30 -12.89
C VAL A 179 -20.58 2.82 -13.04
N SER A 180 -19.79 3.27 -14.02
CA SER A 180 -19.86 4.65 -14.48
C SER A 180 -19.74 4.74 -15.99
N ILE A 181 -20.41 5.73 -16.57
CA ILE A 181 -20.42 6.01 -18.00
C ILE A 181 -19.74 7.36 -18.20
N HIS A 182 -18.79 7.41 -19.14
CA HIS A 182 -17.93 8.55 -19.40
C HIS A 182 -18.00 8.94 -20.88
N GLU A 183 -17.99 10.23 -21.17
CA GLU A 183 -17.78 10.75 -22.52
C GLU A 183 -16.31 10.58 -22.90
N VAL A 184 -16.06 10.04 -24.09
CA VAL A 184 -14.70 9.89 -24.62
C VAL A 184 -14.48 10.91 -25.73
N HIS A 185 -13.62 11.89 -25.46
CA HIS A 185 -13.16 12.83 -26.47
C HIS A 185 -11.86 12.31 -27.10
N THR A 186 -11.97 11.48 -28.13
CA THR A 186 -10.82 11.09 -28.96
C THR A 186 -10.69 12.08 -30.12
N GLU A 187 -9.63 12.88 -30.12
CA GLU A 187 -9.30 13.80 -31.24
C GLU A 187 -8.91 13.02 -32.52
N ASN A 188 -8.45 11.78 -32.38
CA ASN A 188 -8.13 10.87 -33.49
C ASN A 188 -9.19 9.77 -33.60
N LYS A 189 -10.29 10.05 -34.28
CA LYS A 189 -11.26 9.04 -34.69
C LYS A 189 -10.68 8.20 -35.83
N SER A 190 -10.12 7.04 -35.51
CA SER A 190 -10.16 5.93 -36.47
C SER A 190 -11.62 5.45 -36.53
N GLU A 191 -12.18 5.29 -37.73
CA GLU A 191 -13.61 5.08 -38.03
C GLU A 191 -14.28 3.85 -37.37
N VAL A 192 -13.56 3.10 -36.53
CA VAL A 192 -13.99 1.84 -35.92
C VAL A 192 -14.57 2.01 -34.50
N ASP A 193 -14.20 3.07 -33.76
CA ASP A 193 -14.73 3.38 -32.42
C ASP A 193 -15.76 4.51 -32.48
N SER A 194 -16.97 4.18 -32.93
CA SER A 194 -18.05 5.14 -33.23
C SER A 194 -19.03 5.38 -32.06
N HIS A 195 -18.67 4.99 -30.83
CA HIS A 195 -19.51 5.23 -29.65
C HIS A 195 -18.90 6.32 -28.75
N PRO A 196 -19.60 7.45 -28.54
CA PRO A 196 -19.07 8.59 -27.77
C PRO A 196 -19.01 8.32 -26.26
N TYR A 197 -19.48 7.16 -25.80
CA TYR A 197 -19.58 6.81 -24.40
C TYR A 197 -18.79 5.54 -24.09
N LEU A 198 -18.02 5.58 -23.01
CA LEU A 198 -17.35 4.44 -22.41
C LEU A 198 -18.05 4.07 -21.10
N LEU A 199 -18.48 2.82 -21.00
CA LEU A 199 -18.93 2.23 -19.75
C LEU A 199 -17.76 1.52 -19.07
N VAL A 200 -17.54 1.81 -17.78
CA VAL A 200 -16.59 1.11 -16.93
C VAL A 200 -17.30 0.52 -15.72
N MET A 201 -16.88 -0.66 -15.29
CA MET A 201 -17.48 -1.39 -14.18
C MET A 201 -16.38 -1.98 -13.28
N LYS A 202 -16.61 -2.00 -11.97
CA LYS A 202 -15.82 -2.76 -11.01
C LYS A 202 -16.74 -3.44 -10.00
N GLY A 203 -16.35 -4.58 -9.46
CA GLY A 203 -17.20 -5.34 -8.54
C GLY A 203 -16.56 -6.65 -8.09
N ALA A 204 -17.38 -7.51 -7.50
CA ALA A 204 -16.96 -8.86 -7.15
C ALA A 204 -16.56 -9.64 -8.43
N PRO A 205 -15.42 -10.37 -8.45
CA PRO A 205 -14.90 -11.01 -9.66
C PRO A 205 -15.93 -11.89 -10.37
N GLU A 206 -16.70 -12.68 -9.62
CA GLU A 206 -17.75 -13.56 -10.15
C GLU A 206 -18.88 -12.78 -10.84
N GLN A 207 -19.24 -11.61 -10.30
CA GLN A 207 -20.31 -10.78 -10.86
C GLN A 207 -19.89 -10.01 -12.11
N ILE A 208 -18.60 -9.68 -12.22
CA ILE A 208 -18.05 -9.07 -13.43
C ILE A 208 -17.94 -10.14 -14.53
N LEU A 209 -17.43 -11.32 -14.18
CA LEU A 209 -17.20 -12.38 -15.14
C LEU A 209 -18.50 -12.87 -15.80
N GLU A 210 -19.58 -13.03 -15.05
CA GLU A 210 -20.91 -13.38 -15.57
C GLU A 210 -21.48 -12.37 -16.58
N ARG A 211 -20.96 -11.14 -16.59
CA ARG A 211 -21.43 -10.04 -17.46
C ARG A 211 -20.49 -9.74 -18.62
N CYS A 212 -19.38 -10.46 -18.73
CA CYS A 212 -18.37 -10.27 -19.78
C CYS A 212 -18.46 -11.42 -20.79
N SER A 213 -18.54 -11.09 -22.08
CA SER A 213 -18.43 -12.05 -23.18
C SER A 213 -17.03 -12.08 -23.80
N SER A 214 -16.24 -11.02 -23.62
CA SER A 214 -14.88 -10.88 -24.13
C SER A 214 -13.91 -10.44 -23.03
N ILE A 215 -12.63 -10.74 -23.24
CA ILE A 215 -11.50 -10.32 -22.41
C ILE A 215 -10.43 -9.66 -23.30
N PHE A 216 -9.86 -8.58 -22.80
CA PHE A 216 -8.79 -7.85 -23.47
C PHE A 216 -7.43 -8.48 -23.14
N ILE A 217 -6.70 -8.96 -24.15
CA ILE A 217 -5.38 -9.60 -24.02
C ILE A 217 -4.45 -9.00 -25.08
N ASP A 218 -3.31 -8.46 -24.62
CA ASP A 218 -2.21 -7.94 -25.45
C ASP A 218 -2.67 -6.93 -26.54
N GLY A 219 -3.73 -6.14 -26.25
CA GLY A 219 -4.26 -5.16 -27.19
C GLY A 219 -5.46 -5.64 -28.03
N THR A 220 -5.90 -6.88 -27.85
CA THR A 220 -6.99 -7.49 -28.65
C THR A 220 -8.11 -8.04 -27.78
N ASP A 221 -9.36 -7.89 -28.22
CA ASP A 221 -10.51 -8.52 -27.58
C ASP A 221 -10.64 -9.98 -28.03
N VAL A 222 -10.73 -10.87 -27.06
CA VAL A 222 -10.84 -12.32 -27.25
C VAL A 222 -12.11 -12.81 -26.57
N GLU A 223 -12.90 -13.65 -27.24
CA GLU A 223 -14.09 -14.25 -26.63
C GLU A 223 -13.74 -15.16 -25.45
N ILE A 224 -14.55 -15.05 -24.40
CA ILE A 224 -14.48 -15.89 -23.20
C ILE A 224 -15.23 -17.18 -23.51
N ASN A 225 -14.47 -18.25 -23.79
CA ASN A 225 -15.01 -19.61 -23.97
C ASN A 225 -14.65 -20.47 -22.75
N ASP A 226 -15.59 -21.30 -22.30
CA ASP A 226 -15.45 -22.19 -21.13
C ASP A 226 -14.15 -23.03 -21.16
N CYS A 227 -13.71 -23.46 -22.36
CA CYS A 227 -12.50 -24.25 -22.54
C CYS A 227 -11.18 -23.50 -22.25
N LYS A 228 -11.16 -22.16 -22.25
CA LYS A 228 -9.96 -21.37 -21.90
C LYS A 228 -9.79 -21.17 -20.39
N PHE A 229 -10.81 -21.45 -19.58
CA PHE A 229 -10.68 -21.46 -18.11
C PHE A 229 -9.86 -22.63 -17.58
N ILE A 230 -9.78 -23.75 -18.30
CA ILE A 230 -8.96 -24.90 -17.87
C ILE A 230 -7.47 -24.55 -17.91
N LEU A 231 -7.03 -23.70 -18.85
CA LEU A 231 -5.67 -23.17 -18.85
C LEU A 231 -5.43 -22.07 -17.80
N LEU A 232 -6.49 -21.55 -17.17
CA LEU A 232 -6.43 -20.56 -16.07
C LEU A 232 -6.33 -21.23 -14.69
N GLY A 233 -6.74 -22.50 -14.57
CA GLY A 233 -6.67 -23.29 -13.31
C GLY A 233 -5.40 -24.13 -13.15
N ASP A 234 -4.80 -24.62 -14.24
CA ASP A 234 -3.72 -25.62 -14.19
C ASP A 234 -2.30 -25.09 -13.85
N LYS A 235 -2.19 -23.83 -13.40
CA LYS A 235 -0.92 -23.25 -12.93
C LYS A 235 -0.85 -22.98 -11.43
N TYR A 236 -1.76 -23.56 -10.64
CA TYR A 236 -1.68 -23.63 -9.19
C TYR A 236 -2.03 -25.02 -8.67
#